data_AF-A0A5E4QWI3-F1
#
_entry.id   AF-A0A5E4QWI3-F1
#
_cell.length_a   1.000
_cell.length_b   1.000
_cell.length_c   1.000
_cell.angle_alpha   90.00
_cell.angle_beta   90.00
_cell.angle_gamma   90.00
#
_symmetry.space_group_name_H-M   'P 1'
#
loop_
_entity.id
_entity.type
_entity.pdbx_description
1 polymer ?
#
loop_
_entity_poly.entity_id
_entity_poly.type
_entity_poly.pdbx_seq_one_letter_code
_entity_poly.pdbx_strand_id
1 'polypeptide(L)'
;MLSWRTFMKSTIDSTRTSIANVLLVYKDFCNETTLHGLKHTVAGNFHFVERLLWFVLTMGAFAGAVYCGLSQLMRYNSEPVVVSLQRDYRDWSFNFPAVTACFLERVDDEKAADVVEIEAVDRIKNLRPEQRRCQYPDEWLSDSIKAYSFGLCQMHCRSRLAVMFCGCRPYFHIKGGKYS
;
A
#
# COMPACT_ATOMS: atom_id res chain seq x y z
N MET A 1 -26.44 63.97 17.45
CA MET A 1 -27.16 62.69 17.29
C MET A 1 -27.25 62.37 15.80
N LEU A 2 -26.28 61.62 15.26
CA LEU A 2 -26.36 61.12 13.88
C LEU A 2 -27.52 60.12 13.81
N SER A 3 -28.50 60.42 12.96
CA SER A 3 -29.74 59.64 12.83
C SER A 3 -29.42 58.19 12.44
N TRP A 4 -30.12 57.23 13.03
CA TRP A 4 -30.03 55.80 12.69
C TRP A 4 -30.21 55.54 11.17
N ARG A 5 -30.89 56.47 10.47
CA ARG A 5 -31.04 56.49 9.01
C ARG A 5 -29.74 56.70 8.22
N THR A 6 -28.82 57.52 8.72
CA THR A 6 -27.53 57.79 8.06
C THR A 6 -26.56 56.61 8.19
N PHE A 7 -26.56 55.92 9.33
CA PHE A 7 -25.77 54.69 9.52
C PHE A 7 -26.29 53.55 8.62
N MET A 8 -27.60 53.30 8.61
CA MET A 8 -28.19 52.29 7.72
C MET A 8 -27.91 52.58 6.24
N LYS A 9 -28.02 53.84 5.80
CA LYS A 9 -27.68 54.21 4.40
C LYS A 9 -26.22 53.91 4.06
N SER A 10 -25.29 54.18 4.97
CA SER A 10 -23.86 53.90 4.77
C SER A 10 -23.58 52.39 4.68
N THR A 11 -24.22 51.57 5.53
CA THR A 11 -24.10 50.11 5.46
C THR A 11 -24.74 49.51 4.21
N ILE A 12 -25.89 50.04 3.78
CA ILE A 12 -26.56 49.63 2.53
C ILE A 12 -25.74 50.01 1.30
N ASP A 13 -25.13 51.20 1.29
CA ASP A 13 -24.29 51.65 0.17
C ASP A 13 -23.00 50.84 0.07
N SER A 14 -22.37 50.52 1.22
CA SER A 14 -21.21 49.65 1.31
C SER A 14 -21.50 48.21 0.85
N THR A 15 -22.63 47.62 1.26
CA THR A 15 -23.04 46.29 0.77
C THR A 15 -23.34 46.29 -0.73
N ARG A 16 -23.95 47.37 -1.25
CA ARG A 16 -24.24 47.53 -2.68
C ARG A 16 -22.98 47.66 -3.53
N THR A 17 -21.95 48.36 -3.04
CA THR A 17 -20.63 48.43 -3.73
C THR A 17 -19.90 47.10 -3.71
N SER A 18 -19.92 46.37 -2.59
CA SER A 18 -19.32 45.03 -2.51
C SER A 18 -19.97 44.04 -3.48
N ILE A 19 -21.30 44.02 -3.57
CA ILE A 19 -22.04 43.12 -4.49
C ILE A 19 -21.74 43.47 -5.95
N ALA A 20 -21.63 44.76 -6.29
CA ALA A 20 -21.29 45.19 -7.65
C ALA A 20 -19.90 44.68 -8.09
N ASN A 21 -18.91 44.77 -7.21
CA ASN A 21 -17.56 44.28 -7.49
C ASN A 21 -17.54 42.76 -7.69
N VAL A 22 -18.25 42.00 -6.85
CA VAL A 22 -18.36 40.54 -6.99
C VAL A 22 -19.03 40.15 -8.30
N LEU A 23 -20.10 40.86 -8.69
CA LEU A 23 -20.78 40.62 -9.96
C LEU A 23 -19.85 40.88 -11.15
N LEU A 24 -19.06 41.96 -11.13
CA LEU A 24 -18.11 42.26 -12.20
C LEU A 24 -17.07 41.14 -12.36
N VAL A 25 -16.44 40.72 -11.25
CA VAL A 25 -15.47 39.61 -11.25
C VAL A 25 -16.11 38.32 -11.76
N TYR A 26 -17.35 38.03 -11.36
CA TYR A 26 -18.09 36.86 -11.85
C TYR A 26 -18.38 36.93 -13.35
N LYS A 27 -18.70 38.11 -13.89
CA LYS A 27 -18.91 38.30 -15.32
C LYS A 27 -17.63 38.09 -16.12
N ASP A 28 -16.52 38.63 -15.64
CA ASP A 28 -15.21 38.48 -16.30
C ASP A 28 -14.77 37.02 -16.29
N PHE A 29 -14.92 36.34 -15.15
CA PHE A 29 -14.68 34.90 -15.05
C PHE A 29 -15.51 34.11 -16.06
N CYS A 30 -16.84 34.30 -16.10
CA CYS A 30 -17.71 33.54 -17.01
C CYS A 30 -17.42 33.80 -18.50
N ASN A 31 -16.83 34.95 -18.85
CA ASN A 31 -16.43 35.26 -20.22
C ASN A 31 -15.09 34.61 -20.61
N GLU A 32 -14.14 34.52 -19.69
CA GLU A 32 -12.80 33.98 -19.91
C GLU A 32 -12.72 32.45 -19.74
N THR A 33 -13.64 31.83 -18.98
CA THR A 33 -13.57 30.38 -18.74
C THR A 33 -13.86 29.57 -19.99
N THR A 34 -13.31 28.35 -20.03
CA THR A 34 -13.64 27.33 -21.03
C THR A 34 -14.96 26.59 -20.74
N LEU A 35 -15.60 26.88 -19.59
CA LEU A 35 -16.88 26.29 -19.18
C LEU A 35 -18.02 26.88 -20.00
N HIS A 36 -18.30 26.27 -21.16
CA HIS A 36 -19.25 26.79 -22.15
C HIS A 36 -20.62 27.17 -21.56
N GLY A 37 -21.17 26.37 -20.66
CA GLY A 37 -22.49 26.66 -20.10
C GLY A 37 -22.51 27.85 -19.12
N LEU A 38 -21.37 28.20 -18.48
CA LEU A 38 -21.30 29.35 -17.56
C LEU A 38 -21.37 30.69 -18.30
N LYS A 39 -20.90 30.75 -19.56
CA LYS A 39 -20.98 31.96 -20.37
C LYS A 39 -22.43 32.39 -20.63
N HIS A 40 -23.34 31.42 -20.75
CA HIS A 40 -24.76 31.67 -21.01
C HIS A 40 -25.55 32.16 -19.79
N THR A 41 -25.03 31.99 -18.57
CA THR A 41 -25.70 32.50 -17.36
C THR A 41 -25.56 34.02 -17.20
N VAL A 42 -24.50 34.60 -17.80
CA VAL A 42 -24.15 36.03 -17.68
C VAL A 42 -24.53 36.86 -18.91
N ALA A 43 -24.71 36.23 -20.07
CA ALA A 43 -24.92 36.95 -21.33
C ALA A 43 -26.18 37.85 -21.32
N GLY A 44 -26.00 39.09 -21.81
CA GLY A 44 -26.96 40.19 -21.69
C GLY A 44 -28.30 39.99 -22.41
N ASN A 45 -28.31 39.20 -23.48
CA ASN A 45 -29.44 39.09 -24.42
C ASN A 45 -30.43 37.95 -24.12
N PHE A 46 -30.28 37.23 -23.00
CA PHE A 46 -31.14 36.10 -22.65
C PHE A 46 -32.19 36.46 -21.60
N HIS A 47 -33.37 35.84 -21.70
CA HIS A 47 -34.43 35.98 -20.71
C HIS A 47 -34.02 35.34 -19.37
N PHE A 48 -34.62 35.80 -18.27
CA PHE A 48 -34.32 35.28 -16.93
C PHE A 48 -34.52 33.76 -16.82
N VAL A 49 -35.56 33.22 -17.47
CA VAL A 49 -35.86 31.77 -17.47
C VAL A 49 -34.75 30.98 -18.18
N GLU A 50 -34.24 31.48 -19.30
CA GLU A 50 -33.15 30.83 -20.04
C GLU A 50 -31.86 30.82 -19.22
N ARG A 51 -31.57 31.92 -18.51
CA ARG A 51 -30.40 31.98 -17.60
C ARG A 51 -30.53 30.97 -16.46
N LEU A 52 -31.71 30.85 -15.86
CA LEU A 52 -31.96 29.86 -14.81
C LEU A 52 -31.80 28.43 -15.35
N LEU A 53 -32.30 28.16 -16.56
CA LEU A 53 -32.13 26.87 -17.22
C LEU A 53 -30.65 26.53 -17.43
N TRP A 54 -29.86 27.45 -17.98
CA TRP A 54 -28.41 27.25 -18.18
C TRP A 54 -27.65 27.06 -16.87
N PHE A 55 -28.05 27.78 -15.81
CA PHE A 55 -27.49 27.60 -14.48
C PHE A 55 -27.78 26.21 -13.91
N VAL A 56 -29.02 25.72 -14.03
CA VAL A 56 -29.39 24.38 -13.57
C VAL A 56 -28.68 23.29 -14.37
N LEU A 57 -28.59 23.43 -15.70
CA LEU A 57 -27.90 22.47 -16.56
C LEU A 57 -26.39 22.38 -16.25
N THR A 58 -25.73 23.52 -16.06
CA THR A 58 -24.31 23.56 -15.72
C THR A 58 -24.02 22.96 -14.34
N MET A 59 -24.84 23.29 -13.34
CA MET A 59 -24.74 22.68 -12.02
C MET A 59 -25.01 21.18 -12.04
N GLY A 60 -26.01 20.73 -12.80
CA GLY A 60 -26.31 19.31 -13.00
C GLY A 60 -25.16 18.56 -13.66
N ALA A 61 -24.55 19.14 -14.70
CA ALA A 61 -23.38 18.56 -15.37
C ALA A 61 -22.18 18.44 -14.42
N PHE A 62 -21.91 19.47 -13.63
CA PHE A 62 -20.84 19.45 -12.64
C PHE A 62 -21.07 18.37 -11.56
N ALA A 63 -22.29 18.32 -10.99
CA ALA A 63 -22.64 17.30 -10.00
C ALA A 63 -22.56 15.88 -10.58
N GLY A 64 -23.02 15.68 -11.82
CA GLY A 64 -22.90 14.41 -12.53
C GLY A 64 -21.45 14.00 -12.76
N ALA A 65 -20.59 14.94 -13.18
CA ALA A 65 -19.17 14.67 -13.38
C ALA A 65 -18.47 14.25 -12.08
N VAL A 66 -18.76 14.93 -10.97
CA VAL A 66 -18.24 14.57 -9.64
C VAL A 66 -18.73 13.19 -9.22
N TYR A 67 -20.03 12.90 -9.36
CA TYR A 67 -20.60 11.59 -9.04
C TYR A 67 -19.94 10.46 -9.85
N CYS A 68 -19.86 10.63 -11.17
CA CYS A 68 -19.21 9.66 -12.06
C CYS A 68 -17.74 9.48 -11.67
N GLY A 69 -16.98 10.55 -11.46
CA GLY A 69 -15.57 10.49 -11.05
C GLY A 69 -15.37 9.71 -9.75
N LEU A 70 -16.20 9.98 -8.74
CA LEU A 70 -16.17 9.25 -7.48
C LEU A 70 -16.54 7.78 -7.65
N SER A 71 -17.56 7.47 -8.46
CA SER A 71 -17.98 6.08 -8.71
C SER A 71 -16.87 5.26 -9.40
N GLN A 72 -16.16 5.86 -10.36
CA GLN A 72 -15.03 5.22 -11.03
C GLN A 72 -13.86 5.03 -10.07
N LEU A 73 -13.59 6.02 -9.22
CA LEU A 73 -12.55 5.92 -8.19
C LEU A 73 -12.85 4.80 -7.18
N MET A 74 -14.11 4.68 -6.74
CA MET A 74 -14.53 3.59 -5.87
C MET A 74 -14.33 2.22 -6.54
N ARG A 75 -14.68 2.09 -7.82
CA ARG A 75 -14.47 0.85 -8.57
C ARG A 75 -13.00 0.52 -8.75
N TYR A 76 -12.18 1.51 -9.09
CA TYR A 76 -10.72 1.36 -9.19
C TYR A 76 -10.11 0.84 -7.88
N ASN A 77 -10.57 1.35 -6.74
CA ASN A 77 -10.09 0.91 -5.42
C ASN A 77 -10.60 -0.48 -5.00
N SER A 78 -11.73 -0.93 -5.54
CA SER A 78 -12.37 -2.20 -5.14
C SER A 78 -11.98 -3.38 -6.04
N GLU A 79 -11.66 -3.12 -7.31
CA GLU A 79 -11.32 -4.14 -8.32
C GLU A 79 -10.00 -3.81 -9.03
N PRO A 80 -8.85 -3.97 -8.35
CA PRO A 80 -7.57 -3.71 -8.99
C PRO A 80 -7.19 -4.86 -9.93
N VAL A 81 -6.85 -4.50 -11.18
CA VAL A 81 -6.26 -5.32 -12.26
C VAL A 81 -7.23 -6.24 -13.03
N VAL A 82 -7.32 -5.97 -14.34
CA VAL A 82 -7.93 -6.86 -15.33
C VAL A 82 -6.82 -7.75 -15.91
N VAL A 83 -6.87 -9.05 -15.63
CA VAL A 83 -5.96 -10.03 -16.25
C VAL A 83 -6.56 -10.46 -17.59
N SER A 84 -5.85 -10.19 -18.68
CA SER A 84 -6.20 -10.70 -20.01
C SER A 84 -5.26 -11.85 -20.39
N LEU A 85 -5.82 -12.93 -20.92
CA LEU A 85 -5.06 -14.09 -21.39
C LEU A 85 -4.69 -13.88 -22.86
N GLN A 86 -3.41 -13.64 -23.14
CA GLN A 86 -2.88 -13.76 -24.49
C GLN A 86 -2.63 -15.22 -24.84
N ARG A 87 -3.06 -15.63 -26.03
CA ARG A 87 -2.93 -16.99 -26.56
C ARG A 87 -2.04 -16.97 -27.80
N ASP A 88 -0.76 -16.69 -27.60
CA ASP A 88 0.22 -16.64 -28.68
C ASP A 88 0.74 -18.06 -28.98
N TYR A 89 -0.07 -18.84 -29.70
CA TYR A 89 0.22 -20.25 -30.03
C TYR A 89 1.17 -20.43 -31.23
N ARG A 90 1.40 -19.37 -32.01
CA ARG A 90 2.12 -19.43 -33.30
C ARG A 90 3.62 -19.15 -33.22
N ASP A 91 4.11 -18.62 -32.09
CA ASP A 91 5.54 -18.32 -31.84
C ASP A 91 6.09 -19.05 -30.57
N TRP A 92 5.48 -20.17 -30.20
CA TRP A 92 5.83 -20.94 -29.00
C TRP A 92 7.12 -21.76 -29.25
N SER A 93 8.28 -21.28 -28.80
CA SER A 93 9.47 -22.10 -28.56
C SER A 93 9.62 -22.32 -27.04
N PHE A 94 8.91 -23.29 -26.47
CA PHE A 94 9.03 -23.54 -25.03
C PHE A 94 10.13 -24.53 -24.73
N ASN A 95 10.91 -24.18 -23.71
CA ASN A 95 11.76 -25.11 -23.00
C ASN A 95 10.86 -26.09 -22.22
N PHE A 96 11.22 -27.37 -22.24
CA PHE A 96 10.48 -28.38 -21.48
C PHE A 96 10.58 -28.08 -19.98
N PRO A 97 9.47 -28.09 -19.21
CA PRO A 97 9.52 -27.79 -17.78
C PRO A 97 10.23 -28.91 -17.02
N ALA A 98 10.80 -28.58 -15.87
CA ALA A 98 11.34 -29.60 -14.97
C ALA A 98 10.19 -30.46 -14.44
N VAL A 99 10.28 -31.78 -14.65
CA VAL A 99 9.35 -32.75 -14.08
C VAL A 99 9.96 -33.30 -12.81
N THR A 100 9.24 -33.19 -11.69
CA THR A 100 9.60 -33.83 -10.43
C THR A 100 8.60 -34.93 -10.15
N ALA A 101 9.08 -36.17 -10.03
CA ALA A 101 8.29 -37.31 -9.60
C ALA A 101 8.67 -37.67 -8.16
N CYS A 102 7.66 -37.92 -7.32
CA CYS A 102 7.84 -38.43 -5.97
C CYS A 102 7.12 -39.76 -5.84
N PHE A 103 7.72 -40.71 -5.11
CA PHE A 103 7.01 -41.92 -4.71
C PHE A 103 5.86 -41.56 -3.76
N LEU A 104 4.72 -42.23 -3.93
CA LEU A 104 3.52 -41.99 -3.11
C LEU A 104 3.75 -42.46 -1.66
N GLU A 105 4.50 -43.55 -1.53
CA GLU A 105 4.99 -44.05 -0.27
C GLU A 105 6.33 -43.39 0.04
N ARG A 106 6.39 -42.70 1.18
CA ARG A 106 7.54 -41.87 1.55
C ARG A 106 8.67 -42.67 2.18
N VAL A 107 8.39 -43.89 2.63
CA VAL A 107 9.26 -44.68 3.51
C VAL A 107 9.10 -46.14 3.13
N ASP A 108 10.22 -46.78 2.83
CA ASP A 108 10.33 -48.24 2.73
C ASP A 108 10.72 -48.71 4.14
N ASP A 109 9.78 -49.31 4.87
CA ASP A 109 9.95 -49.66 6.30
C ASP A 109 11.17 -50.55 6.55
N GLU A 110 11.52 -51.42 5.58
CA GLU A 110 12.68 -52.31 5.68
C GLU A 110 13.99 -51.53 5.58
N LYS A 111 14.07 -50.55 4.67
CA LYS A 111 15.24 -49.65 4.56
C LYS A 111 15.29 -48.57 5.63
N ALA A 112 14.13 -48.16 6.13
CA ALA A 112 14.04 -47.18 7.20
C ALA A 112 14.59 -47.75 8.52
N ALA A 113 14.35 -49.04 8.80
CA ALA A 113 14.91 -49.72 9.96
C ALA A 113 16.45 -49.75 9.92
N ASP A 114 17.06 -50.02 8.76
CA ASP A 114 18.52 -50.04 8.59
C ASP A 114 19.16 -48.65 8.81
N VAL A 115 18.47 -47.57 8.43
CA VAL A 115 18.92 -46.18 8.67
C VAL A 115 18.70 -45.76 10.14
N VAL A 116 17.69 -46.29 10.81
CA VAL A 116 17.41 -46.03 12.24
C VAL A 116 18.36 -46.83 13.16
N GLU A 117 18.93 -47.95 12.72
CA GLU A 117 20.04 -48.60 13.44
C GLU A 117 21.33 -47.77 13.45
N ILE A 118 21.42 -46.72 12.63
CA ILE A 118 22.42 -45.65 12.73
C ILE A 118 21.97 -44.58 13.75
N GLU A 119 21.13 -44.92 14.73
CA GLU A 119 20.92 -44.06 15.88
C GLU A 119 22.25 -43.94 16.66
N ALA A 120 22.71 -42.70 16.77
CA ALA A 120 23.96 -42.33 17.40
C ALA A 120 24.04 -42.92 18.82
N VAL A 121 24.90 -43.92 19.02
CA VAL A 121 25.24 -44.48 20.34
C VAL A 121 25.41 -43.36 21.37
N ASP A 122 24.88 -43.50 22.59
CA ASP A 122 24.95 -42.49 23.67
C ASP A 122 26.36 -41.90 23.90
N ARG A 123 27.40 -42.64 23.51
CA ARG A 123 28.79 -42.19 23.50
C ARG A 123 29.05 -40.94 22.65
N ILE A 124 28.23 -40.63 21.65
CA ILE A 124 28.37 -39.42 20.82
C ILE A 124 28.07 -38.16 21.65
N LYS A 125 27.21 -38.25 22.68
CA LYS A 125 27.01 -37.16 23.64
C LYS A 125 28.25 -36.88 24.49
N ASN A 126 29.14 -37.86 24.65
CA ASN A 126 30.40 -37.72 25.39
C ASN A 126 31.55 -37.15 24.55
N LEU A 127 31.40 -37.05 23.22
CA LEU A 127 32.38 -36.38 22.36
C LEU A 127 32.28 -34.87 22.50
N ARG A 128 33.40 -34.15 22.35
CA ARG A 128 33.36 -32.69 22.35
C ARG A 128 32.53 -32.15 21.16
N PRO A 129 31.81 -31.02 21.30
CA PRO A 129 31.03 -30.43 20.22
C PRO A 129 31.81 -30.22 18.92
N GLU A 130 33.10 -29.89 18.99
CA GLU A 130 33.97 -29.70 17.81
C GLU A 130 34.24 -31.02 17.07
N GLN A 131 34.26 -32.15 17.80
CA GLN A 131 34.52 -33.48 17.23
C GLN A 131 33.27 -34.05 16.57
N ARG A 132 32.09 -33.86 17.16
CA ARG A 132 30.81 -34.35 16.62
C ARG A 132 30.10 -33.39 15.67
N ARG A 133 30.55 -32.13 15.59
CA ARG A 133 30.04 -31.07 14.68
C ARG A 133 28.52 -30.77 14.80
N CYS A 134 27.88 -31.19 15.89
CA CYS A 134 26.48 -30.93 16.21
C CYS A 134 26.32 -30.63 17.71
N GLN A 135 25.29 -29.84 18.06
CA GLN A 135 24.93 -29.50 19.44
C GLN A 135 23.60 -30.16 19.82
N TYR A 136 23.51 -30.66 21.05
CA TYR A 136 22.26 -31.13 21.60
C TYR A 136 21.39 -29.95 22.08
N PRO A 137 20.06 -30.12 22.20
CA PRO A 137 19.17 -29.05 22.66
C PRO A 137 19.52 -28.50 24.06
N ASP A 138 20.13 -29.32 24.91
CA ASP A 138 20.60 -28.98 26.25
C ASP A 138 21.98 -28.29 26.28
N GLU A 139 22.63 -28.11 25.13
CA GLU A 139 23.94 -27.47 24.98
C GLU A 139 23.79 -26.07 24.38
N TRP A 140 24.23 -25.05 25.12
CA TRP A 140 23.80 -23.69 24.87
C TRP A 140 24.74 -23.02 23.86
N LEU A 141 24.17 -22.35 22.85
CA LEU A 141 24.96 -21.76 21.75
C LEU A 141 25.71 -20.49 22.19
N SER A 142 25.20 -19.77 23.19
CA SER A 142 25.76 -18.55 23.80
C SER A 142 24.88 -18.15 25.00
N ASP A 143 25.37 -17.32 25.94
CA ASP A 143 24.60 -16.80 27.08
C ASP A 143 23.23 -16.21 26.69
N SER A 144 23.11 -15.71 25.46
CA SER A 144 21.88 -15.09 24.92
C SER A 144 20.87 -16.06 24.31
N ILE A 145 21.23 -17.31 23.98
CA ILE A 145 20.35 -18.26 23.28
C ILE A 145 20.45 -19.62 23.98
N LYS A 146 19.48 -19.89 24.86
CA LYS A 146 19.38 -21.12 25.68
C LYS A 146 18.71 -22.30 24.97
N ALA A 147 18.45 -22.19 23.68
CA ALA A 147 17.81 -23.25 22.89
C ALA A 147 18.43 -23.32 21.50
N TYR A 148 18.93 -24.51 21.12
CA TYR A 148 19.49 -24.74 19.79
C TYR A 148 18.38 -25.16 18.81
N SER A 149 18.11 -24.32 17.81
CA SER A 149 17.33 -24.69 16.62
C SER A 149 18.06 -24.22 15.37
N PHE A 150 17.85 -24.90 14.24
CA PHE A 150 18.47 -24.52 12.97
C PHE A 150 18.21 -23.05 12.61
N GLY A 151 16.98 -22.57 12.82
CA GLY A 151 16.61 -21.17 12.60
C GLY A 151 17.34 -20.20 13.53
N LEU A 152 17.45 -20.52 14.83
CA LEU A 152 18.16 -19.68 15.80
C LEU A 152 19.67 -19.63 15.52
N CYS A 153 20.26 -20.75 15.10
CA CYS A 153 21.67 -20.82 14.70
C CYS A 153 21.95 -19.95 13.47
N GLN A 154 21.12 -20.06 12.43
CA GLN A 154 21.27 -19.27 11.21
C GLN A 154 21.07 -17.78 11.48
N MET A 155 20.11 -17.42 12.33
CA MET A 155 19.85 -16.04 12.74
C MET A 155 21.01 -15.46 13.56
N HIS A 156 21.57 -16.23 14.49
CA HIS A 156 22.74 -15.82 15.28
C HIS A 156 23.97 -15.62 14.38
N CYS A 157 24.22 -16.55 13.46
CA CYS A 157 25.32 -16.46 12.50
C CYS A 157 25.21 -15.21 11.62
N ARG A 158 24.03 -14.97 11.02
CA ARG A 158 23.76 -13.78 10.22
C ARG A 158 23.94 -12.48 11.00
N SER A 159 23.45 -12.44 12.24
CA SER A 159 23.63 -11.28 13.10
C SER A 159 25.09 -11.00 13.43
N ARG A 160 25.92 -12.05 13.65
CA ARG A 160 27.34 -11.89 13.96
C ARG A 160 28.13 -11.40 12.73
N LEU A 161 27.83 -11.94 11.56
CA LEU A 161 28.44 -11.51 10.30
C LEU A 161 28.06 -10.05 9.98
N ALA A 162 26.81 -9.65 10.18
CA ALA A 162 26.36 -8.28 9.96
C ALA A 162 27.12 -7.27 10.85
N VAL A 163 27.33 -7.58 12.13
CA VAL A 163 28.13 -6.72 13.01
C VAL A 163 29.61 -6.72 12.60
N MET A 164 30.16 -7.86 12.22
CA MET A 164 31.57 -7.98 11.82
C MET A 164 31.89 -7.21 10.53
N PHE A 165 31.03 -7.31 9.51
CA PHE A 165 31.27 -6.70 8.19
C PHE A 165 30.67 -5.29 8.05
N CYS A 166 29.53 -5.03 8.69
CA CYS A 166 28.78 -3.78 8.50
C CYS A 166 28.75 -2.89 9.76
N GLY A 167 29.25 -3.38 10.90
CA GLY A 167 29.29 -2.62 12.16
C GLY A 167 27.92 -2.37 12.81
N CYS A 168 26.83 -2.86 12.23
CA CYS A 168 25.47 -2.60 12.69
C CYS A 168 24.64 -3.88 12.80
N ARG A 169 23.68 -3.90 13.74
CA ARG A 169 22.77 -5.03 13.95
C ARG A 169 21.37 -4.66 13.49
N PRO A 170 20.80 -5.35 12.47
CA PRO A 170 19.44 -5.13 12.04
C PRO A 170 18.41 -5.35 13.15
N TYR A 171 17.34 -4.55 13.18
CA TYR A 171 16.39 -4.51 14.29
C TYR A 171 15.67 -5.85 14.55
N PHE A 172 15.50 -6.68 13.51
CA PHE A 172 14.79 -7.96 13.58
C PHE A 172 15.57 -9.07 14.29
N HIS A 173 16.86 -8.88 14.55
CA HIS A 173 17.62 -9.81 15.39
C HIS A 173 17.36 -9.48 16.86
N ILE A 174 16.63 -10.35 17.56
CA ILE A 174 16.29 -10.25 18.99
C ILE A 174 17.53 -9.82 19.78
N LYS A 175 17.47 -8.65 20.43
CA LYS A 175 18.50 -8.23 21.39
C LYS A 175 18.46 -9.21 22.54
N GLY A 176 19.36 -10.19 22.56
CA GLY A 176 19.64 -10.98 23.75
C GLY A 176 19.95 -10.01 24.87
N GLY A 177 19.06 -9.95 25.86
CA GLY A 177 19.19 -9.04 26.98
C GLY A 177 20.47 -9.36 27.73
N LYS A 178 21.39 -8.40 27.78
CA LYS A 178 22.35 -8.32 28.88
C LYS A 178 21.61 -7.73 30.06
N TYR A 179 21.30 -8.55 31.05
CA TYR A 179 21.25 -8.08 32.42
C TYR A 179 22.52 -8.59 33.09
N SER A 180 23.40 -7.62 33.38
CA SER A 180 24.58 -7.69 34.24
C SER A 180 25.67 -8.69 33.85
#